data_AF-H6Q7K3-F1
#
_entry.id   AF-H6Q7K3-F1
#
_cell.length_a   1.000
_cell.length_b   1.000
_cell.length_c   1.000
_cell.angle_alpha   90.00
_cell.angle_beta   90.00
_cell.angle_gamma   90.00
#
_symmetry.space_group_name_H-M   'P 1'
#
loop_
_entity.id
_entity.type
_entity.pdbx_description
1 polymer ?
#
loop_
_entity_poly.entity_id
_entity_poly.type
_entity_poly.pdbx_seq_one_letter_code
_entity_poly.pdbx_strand_id
1 'polypeptide(L)' 'MERWISISVSNPYITEQVYRRILGELKAMGKPVKATIEGNSINIAITEDIKEVVWKAVKTSPLSVFTSINFK' A
#
# COMPACT_ATOMS: atom_id res chain seq x y z
N MET A 1 -2.42 -19.10 4.70
CA MET A 1 -3.15 -17.92 5.22
C MET A 1 -2.74 -16.74 4.36
N GLU A 2 -3.66 -16.14 3.61
CA GLU A 2 -3.36 -14.91 2.87
C GLU A 2 -3.13 -13.80 3.88
N ARG A 3 -1.90 -13.27 3.92
CA ARG A 3 -1.55 -12.14 4.78
C ARG A 3 -1.77 -10.86 3.98
N TRP A 4 -2.24 -9.79 4.62
CA TRP A 4 -2.60 -8.52 3.97
C TRP A 4 -1.98 -7.34 4.73
N ILE A 5 -1.35 -6.41 4.01
CA ILE A 5 -1.04 -5.08 4.55
C ILE A 5 -2.24 -4.20 4.29
N SER A 6 -2.80 -3.64 5.35
CA SER A 6 -3.83 -2.60 5.26
C SER A 6 -3.20 -1.25 5.58
N ILE A 7 -3.22 -0.35 4.62
CA ILE A 7 -2.71 1.02 4.73
C ILE A 7 -3.92 1.94 4.79
N SER A 8 -4.22 2.50 5.96
CA SER A 8 -5.23 3.55 6.06
C SER A 8 -4.61 4.89 5.74
N VAL A 9 -5.32 5.67 4.94
CA VAL A 9 -4.97 7.05 4.63
C VAL A 9 -5.97 8.03 5.24
N SER A 10 -5.49 9.24 5.50
CA SER A 10 -6.23 10.26 6.24
C SER A 10 -7.43 10.81 5.48
N ASN A 11 -7.44 10.70 4.15
CA ASN A 11 -8.46 11.30 3.30
C ASN A 11 -8.75 10.42 2.06
N PRO A 12 -10.04 10.09 1.79
CA PRO A 12 -10.45 9.29 0.64
C PRO A 12 -10.02 9.88 -0.72
N TYR A 13 -9.92 11.20 -0.85
CA TYR A 13 -9.49 11.86 -2.09
C TYR A 13 -8.04 11.54 -2.46
N ILE A 14 -7.22 11.18 -1.46
CA ILE A 14 -5.79 10.89 -1.63
C ILE A 14 -5.55 9.38 -1.74
N THR A 15 -6.50 8.54 -1.28
CA THR A 15 -6.42 7.06 -1.33
C THR A 15 -6.12 6.55 -2.73
N GLU A 16 -6.86 7.02 -3.73
CA GLU A 16 -6.71 6.59 -5.12
C GLU A 16 -5.31 6.97 -5.67
N GLN A 17 -4.82 8.17 -5.34
CA GLN A 17 -3.50 8.63 -5.78
C GLN A 17 -2.39 7.79 -5.16
N VAL A 18 -2.50 7.50 -3.86
CA VAL A 18 -1.54 6.65 -3.13
C VAL A 18 -1.56 5.23 -3.64
N TYR A 19 -2.76 4.68 -3.84
CA TYR A 19 -2.95 3.35 -4.41
C TYR A 19 -2.26 3.20 -5.77
N ARG A 20 -2.49 4.15 -6.69
CA ARG A 20 -1.86 4.15 -8.02
C ARG A 20 -0.35 4.26 -7.94
N ARG A 21 0.16 5.09 -7.02
CA ARG A 21 1.60 5.23 -6.81
C ARG A 21 2.22 3.93 -6.32
N ILE A 22 1.65 3.32 -5.29
CA ILE A 22 2.12 2.03 -4.73
C ILE A 22 2.08 0.94 -5.81
N LEU A 23 0.99 0.83 -6.57
CA LEU A 23 0.91 -0.11 -7.70
C LEU A 23 1.96 0.17 -8.78
N GLY A 24 2.21 1.44 -9.10
CA GLY A 24 3.23 1.85 -10.07
C GLY A 24 4.63 1.41 -9.64
N GLU A 25 4.97 1.63 -8.36
CA GLU A 25 6.25 1.20 -7.78
C GLU A 25 6.39 -0.34 -7.77
N LEU A 26 5.34 -1.05 -7.35
CA LEU A 26 5.31 -2.52 -7.35
C LEU A 26 5.47 -3.11 -8.77
N LYS A 27 4.79 -2.51 -9.75
CA LYS A 27 4.88 -2.91 -11.17
C LYS A 27 6.26 -2.61 -11.75
N ALA A 28 6.86 -1.47 -11.44
CA ALA A 28 8.22 -1.13 -11.86
C ALA A 28 9.27 -2.12 -11.32
N MET A 29 8.99 -2.73 -10.17
CA MET A 29 9.82 -3.78 -9.58
C MET A 29 9.50 -5.19 -10.08
N GLY A 30 8.58 -5.34 -11.05
CA GLY A 30 8.20 -6.64 -11.61
C GLY A 30 7.42 -7.54 -10.65
N LYS A 31 6.86 -6.98 -9.57
CA LYS A 31 6.08 -7.72 -8.58
C LYS A 31 4.58 -7.43 -8.80
N PRO A 32 3.84 -8.25 -9.58
CA PRO A 32 2.39 -8.10 -9.69
C PRO A 32 1.75 -8.50 -8.36
N VAL A 33 1.17 -7.52 -7.67
CA VAL A 33 0.51 -7.73 -6.38
C VAL A 33 -0.98 -7.45 -6.51
N LYS A 34 -1.78 -8.28 -5.84
CA LYS A 34 -3.21 -8.01 -5.68
C LYS A 34 -3.37 -6.92 -4.62
N ALA A 35 -3.86 -5.76 -5.02
CA ALA A 35 -4.19 -4.67 -4.11
C ALA A 35 -5.61 -4.17 -4.38
N THR A 36 -6.37 -3.89 -3.32
CA THR A 36 -7.74 -3.38 -3.35
C THR A 36 -7.88 -2.13 -2.50
N ILE A 37 -8.87 -1.31 -2.81
CA ILE A 37 -9.26 -0.15 -1.99
C ILE A 37 -10.56 -0.49 -1.27
N GLU A 38 -10.58 -0.28 0.04
CA GLU A 38 -11.76 -0.38 0.90
C GLU A 38 -11.93 0.95 1.65
N GLY A 39 -12.74 1.85 1.08
CA GLY A 39 -12.97 3.19 1.63
C GLY A 39 -11.70 4.04 1.64
N ASN A 40 -11.17 4.31 2.83
CA ASN A 40 -9.92 5.04 3.04
C ASN A 40 -8.72 4.11 3.30
N SER A 41 -8.87 2.82 3.06
CA SER A 41 -7.83 1.82 3.30
C SER A 41 -7.43 1.13 2.02
N ILE A 42 -6.13 0.87 1.87
CA ILE A 42 -5.53 0.17 0.75
C ILE A 42 -5.05 -1.18 1.29
N ASN A 43 -5.64 -2.26 0.80
CA ASN A 43 -5.29 -3.62 1.18
C ASN A 43 -4.38 -4.23 0.12
N ILE A 44 -3.20 -4.70 0.51
CA ILE A 44 -2.18 -5.26 -0.38
C ILE A 44 -1.86 -6.67 0.11
N ALA A 45 -1.94 -7.66 -0.78
CA ALA A 45 -1.55 -9.03 -0.45
C ALA A 45 -0.05 -9.08 -0.11
N ILE A 46 0.28 -9.63 1.07
CA ILE A 46 1.66 -9.82 1.53
C ILE A 46 2.20 -11.11 0.93
N THR A 47 3.29 -10.96 0.17
CA THR A 47 4.33 -11.99 0.08
C THR A 47 5.58 -11.49 0.83
N GLU A 48 6.46 -12.40 1.26
CA GLU A 48 7.67 -12.01 2.02
C GLU A 48 8.51 -10.96 1.29
N ASP A 49 8.54 -11.07 -0.02
CA ASP A 49 9.16 -10.17 -1.00
C ASP A 49 8.58 -8.75 -1.07
N ILE A 50 7.36 -8.53 -0.57
CA ILE A 50 6.60 -7.28 -0.74
C ILE A 50 6.71 -6.37 0.48
N LYS A 51 7.00 -6.93 1.66
CA LYS A 51 7.06 -6.14 2.91
C LYS A 51 8.07 -4.99 2.82
N GLU A 52 9.29 -5.27 2.33
CA GLU A 52 10.31 -4.23 2.17
C GLU A 52 9.92 -3.19 1.13
N VAL A 53 9.26 -3.61 0.05
CA VAL A 53 8.85 -2.71 -1.03
C VAL A 53 7.76 -1.76 -0.54
N VAL A 54 6.74 -2.28 0.13
CA VAL A 54 5.67 -1.46 0.72
C VAL A 54 6.26 -0.51 1.77
N TRP A 55 7.20 -0.99 2.60
CA TRP A 55 7.87 -0.15 3.58
C TRP A 55 8.68 0.98 2.93
N LYS A 56 9.38 0.70 1.82
CA LYS A 56 10.11 1.71 1.04
C LYS A 56 9.18 2.71 0.36
N ALA A 57 8.08 2.25 -0.23
CA ALA A 57 7.06 3.10 -0.87
C ALA A 57 6.40 4.04 0.15
N VAL A 58 6.10 3.53 1.34
CA VAL A 58 5.58 4.31 2.47
C VAL A 58 6.60 5.36 2.92
N LYS A 59 7.86 4.98 3.15
CA LYS A 59 8.92 5.90 3.59
C LYS A 59 9.26 7.00 2.60
N THR A 60 9.07 6.75 1.31
CA THR A 60 9.32 7.72 0.22
C THR A 60 8.07 8.54 -0.14
N SER A 61 6.95 8.27 0.53
CA SER A 61 5.71 9.03 0.41
C SER A 61 5.56 9.99 1.60
N PRO A 62 4.87 11.14 1.44
CA PRO A 62 4.71 12.09 2.53
C PRO A 62 3.96 11.44 3.70
N LEU A 63 4.54 11.49 4.91
CA LEU A 63 3.97 10.86 6.12
C LEU A 63 2.56 11.38 6.46
N SER A 64 2.23 12.60 6.04
CA SER A 64 0.91 13.24 6.23
C SER A 64 -0.25 12.50 5.54
N VAL A 65 0.06 11.55 4.66
CA VAL A 65 -0.93 10.84 3.87
C VAL A 65 -1.42 9.57 4.60
N PHE A 66 -0.59 8.96 5.43
CA PHE A 66 -0.91 7.70 6.11
C PHE A 66 -1.38 7.91 7.54
N THR A 67 -2.50 7.29 7.90
CA THR A 67 -3.04 7.29 9.26
C THR A 67 -2.64 6.04 10.04
N SER A 68 -2.54 4.88 9.38
CA SER A 68 -2.07 3.65 10.02
C SER A 68 -1.62 2.61 8.98
N ILE A 69 -0.72 1.70 9.39
CA ILE A 69 -0.27 0.56 8.58
C ILE A 69 -0.37 -0.68 9.46
N ASN A 70 -1.28 -1.59 9.11
CA ASN A 70 -1.53 -2.82 9.83
C ASN A 70 -1.13 -4.03 8.99
N PHE A 71 -0.39 -4.96 9.59
CA PHE A 71 -0.07 -6.25 8.99
C PHE A 71 -1.03 -7.28 9.56
N LYS A 72 -1.97 -7.77 8.74
CA LYS A 72 -2.93 -8.83 9.08
C LYS A 72 -2.52 -10.16 8.44
#